data_AF-A0A973SES7-F1
#
_entry.id   AF-A0A973SES7-F1
#
_cell.length_a   1.000
_cell.length_b   1.000
_cell.length_c   1.000
_cell.angle_alpha   90.00
_cell.angle_beta   90.00
_cell.angle_gamma   90.00
#
_symmetry.space_group_name_H-M   'P 1'
#
loop_
_entity.id
_entity.type
_entity.pdbx_description
1 polymer ?
#
loop_
_entity_poly.entity_id
_entity_poly.type
_entity_poly.pdbx_seq_one_letter_code
_entity_poly.pdbx_strand_id
1 'polypeptide(L)'
;MFYHLTQGDDAKFNDSLHNALELHRRYWSTDDQANSPYGYIALGPLAIACLARDVGVPSGLESEYLPAILLAGNWIGEHST
;
A
#
# COMPACT_ATOMS: atom_id res chain seq x y z
N MET A 1 2.12 -3.15 11.09
CA MET A 1 2.68 -2.42 9.93
C MET A 1 3.49 -1.19 10.35
N PHE A 2 2.89 -0.05 10.71
CA PHE A 2 3.65 1.18 11.06
C PHE A 2 4.70 0.97 12.17
N TYR A 3 4.36 0.23 13.23
CA TYR A 3 5.31 -0.14 14.29
C TYR A 3 6.56 -0.88 13.77
N HIS A 4 6.40 -1.80 12.82
CA HIS A 4 7.55 -2.53 12.26
C HIS A 4 8.44 -1.63 11.40
N LEU A 5 7.81 -0.70 10.65
CA LEU A 5 8.54 0.32 9.90
C LEU A 5 9.39 1.19 10.83
N THR A 6 8.84 1.66 11.96
CA THR A 6 9.61 2.47 12.93
C THR A 6 10.75 1.72 13.61
N GLN A 7 10.71 0.38 13.60
CA GLN A 7 11.73 -0.48 14.18
C GLN A 7 12.76 -0.97 13.15
N GLY A 8 12.63 -0.59 11.87
CA GLY A 8 13.50 -1.08 10.79
C GLY A 8 13.38 -2.58 10.52
N ASP A 9 12.24 -3.19 10.86
CA ASP A 9 11.99 -4.62 10.64
C ASP A 9 11.23 -4.81 9.32
N ASP A 10 11.98 -4.73 8.21
CA ASP A 10 11.44 -4.76 6.84
C ASP A 10 10.66 -6.04 6.53
N ALA A 11 11.08 -7.18 7.08
CA ALA A 11 10.39 -8.45 6.90
C ALA A 11 9.00 -8.41 7.56
N LYS A 12 8.93 -8.05 8.85
CA LYS A 12 7.63 -7.96 9.55
C LYS A 12 6.76 -6.82 9.03
N PHE A 13 7.38 -5.76 8.52
CA PHE A 13 6.68 -4.70 7.81
C PHE A 13 5.98 -5.26 6.57
N ASN A 14 6.71 -5.95 5.68
CA ASN A 14 6.17 -6.52 4.45
C ASN A 14 5.09 -7.58 4.72
N ASP A 15 5.29 -8.46 5.71
CA ASP A 15 4.27 -9.43 6.14
C ASP A 15 2.99 -8.73 6.63
N SER A 16 3.15 -7.66 7.42
CA SER A 16 2.02 -6.86 7.89
C SER A 16 1.29 -6.15 6.75
N LEU A 17 2.03 -5.64 5.76
CA LEU A 17 1.47 -4.98 4.58
C LEU A 17 0.67 -5.97 3.75
N HIS A 18 1.23 -7.14 3.46
CA HIS A 18 0.54 -8.24 2.78
C HIS A 18 -0.77 -8.61 3.49
N ASN A 19 -0.71 -8.83 4.82
CA ASN A 19 -1.90 -9.17 5.58
C ASN A 19 -2.97 -8.05 5.57
N ALA A 20 -2.56 -6.78 5.62
CA ALA A 20 -3.48 -5.66 5.52
C ALA A 20 -4.22 -5.62 4.17
N LEU A 21 -3.53 -5.92 3.07
CA LEU A 21 -4.13 -5.99 1.74
C LEU A 21 -5.08 -7.18 1.60
N GLU A 22 -4.72 -8.34 2.17
CA GLU A 22 -5.61 -9.50 2.22
C GLU A 22 -6.87 -9.25 3.04
N LEU A 23 -6.78 -8.47 4.12
CA LEU A 23 -7.95 -8.04 4.89
C LEU A 23 -8.81 -7.06 4.10
N HIS A 24 -8.20 -6.09 3.42
CA HIS A 24 -8.88 -5.14 2.54
C HIS A 24 -9.64 -5.88 1.43
N ARG A 25 -8.98 -6.78 0.70
CA ARG A 25 -9.59 -7.62 -0.34
C ARG A 25 -10.78 -8.40 0.21
N ARG A 26 -10.62 -9.08 1.34
CA ARG A 26 -11.70 -9.88 1.96
C ARG A 26 -12.92 -9.04 2.32
N TYR A 27 -12.73 -7.83 2.81
CA TYR A 27 -13.83 -6.95 3.17
C TYR A 27 -14.56 -6.41 1.92
N TRP A 28 -13.80 -5.92 0.93
CA TRP A 28 -14.35 -5.24 -0.24
C TRP A 28 -14.83 -6.17 -1.35
N SER A 29 -14.42 -7.44 -1.38
CA SER A 29 -14.86 -8.43 -2.38
C SER A 29 -16.22 -9.08 -2.05
N THR A 30 -16.98 -8.54 -1.10
CA THR A 30 -18.32 -9.04 -0.77
C THR A 30 -19.36 -8.49 -1.77
N ASP A 31 -20.43 -9.24 -2.08
CA ASP A 31 -21.41 -8.85 -3.12
C ASP A 31 -21.96 -7.43 -2.93
N ASP A 32 -22.22 -7.04 -1.67
CA ASP A 32 -22.75 -5.71 -1.34
C ASP A 32 -21.72 -4.59 -1.55
N GLN A 33 -20.42 -4.89 -1.53
CA GLN A 33 -19.34 -3.91 -1.48
C GLN A 33 -18.40 -3.95 -2.70
N ALA A 34 -18.50 -4.96 -3.55
CA ALA A 34 -17.58 -5.21 -4.68
C ALA A 34 -17.50 -4.03 -5.67
N ASN A 35 -18.61 -3.30 -5.84
CA ASN A 35 -18.68 -2.14 -6.73
C ASN A 35 -18.48 -0.80 -6.01
N SER A 36 -18.14 -0.83 -4.73
CA SER A 36 -17.91 0.38 -3.96
C SER A 36 -16.57 1.00 -4.35
N PRO A 37 -16.54 2.28 -4.78
CA PRO A 37 -15.29 2.95 -5.17
C PRO A 37 -14.30 3.08 -4.00
N TYR A 38 -14.78 3.01 -2.76
CA TYR A 38 -13.94 3.00 -1.56
C TYR A 38 -13.08 1.74 -1.43
N GLY A 39 -13.45 0.65 -2.11
CA GLY A 39 -12.70 -0.61 -2.09
C GLY A 39 -11.57 -0.69 -3.12
N TYR A 40 -11.52 0.21 -4.10
CA TYR A 40 -10.57 0.11 -5.20
C TYR A 40 -9.11 0.34 -4.77
N ILE A 41 -8.91 1.16 -3.75
CA ILE A 41 -7.58 1.50 -3.24
C ILE A 41 -7.54 1.24 -1.75
N ALA A 42 -6.53 0.50 -1.29
CA ALA A 42 -6.25 0.35 0.13
C ALA A 42 -5.53 1.60 0.64
N LEU A 43 -6.25 2.72 0.79
CA LEU A 43 -5.66 4.04 1.03
C LEU A 43 -4.77 4.09 2.29
N GLY A 44 -5.19 3.44 3.38
CA GLY A 44 -4.40 3.32 4.60
C GLY A 44 -3.08 2.56 4.37
N PRO A 45 -3.14 1.30 3.88
CA PRO A 45 -1.95 0.55 3.46
C PRO A 45 -1.04 1.31 2.48
N LEU A 46 -1.62 1.97 1.47
CA LEU A 46 -0.88 2.77 0.49
C LEU A 46 -0.10 3.91 1.16
N ALA A 47 -0.72 4.68 2.05
CA ALA A 47 -0.05 5.78 2.73
C ALA A 47 1.20 5.31 3.50
N ILE A 48 1.11 4.16 4.18
CA ILE A 48 2.26 3.62 4.91
C ILE A 48 3.30 3.01 3.97
N ALA A 49 2.89 2.41 2.85
CA ALA A 49 3.80 1.94 1.81
C ALA A 49 4.60 3.10 1.16
N CYS A 50 3.97 4.27 0.97
CA CYS A 50 4.68 5.47 0.54
C CYS A 50 5.73 5.91 1.58
N LEU A 51 5.37 5.96 2.87
CA LEU A 51 6.33 6.27 3.93
C LEU A 51 7.50 5.29 3.96
N ALA A 52 7.23 4.00 3.77
CA ALA A 52 8.25 2.97 3.72
C ALA A 52 9.21 3.20 2.54
N ARG A 53 8.68 3.55 1.36
CA ARG A 53 9.48 3.89 0.19
C ARG A 53 10.37 5.11 0.44
N ASP A 54 9.82 6.16 1.06
CA ASP A 54 10.57 7.40 1.34
C ASP A 54 11.78 7.17 2.26
N VAL A 55 11.72 6.14 3.12
CA VAL A 55 12.84 5.73 3.99
C VAL A 55 13.66 4.56 3.44
N GLY A 56 13.43 4.18 2.18
CA GLY A 56 14.24 3.18 1.48
C GLY A 56 13.87 1.72 1.72
N VAL A 57 12.71 1.44 2.32
CA VAL A 57 12.21 0.07 2.53
C VAL A 57 11.54 -0.44 1.25
N PRO A 58 12.04 -1.52 0.63
CA PRO A 58 11.43 -2.07 -0.57
C PRO A 58 10.11 -2.78 -0.22
N SER A 59 9.03 -2.39 -0.91
CA SER A 59 7.82 -3.20 -0.98
C SER A 59 7.94 -4.13 -2.19
N GLY A 60 8.35 -5.37 -1.97
CA GLY A 60 8.43 -6.40 -3.02
C GLY A 60 7.07 -6.92 -3.50
N LEU A 61 5.99 -6.16 -3.25
CA LEU A 61 4.62 -6.64 -3.34
C LEU A 61 3.87 -5.85 -4.41
N GLU A 62 3.53 -6.54 -5.50
CA GLU A 62 2.58 -6.04 -6.48
C GLU A 62 1.15 -6.32 -6.02
N SER A 63 0.29 -5.31 -6.02
CA SER A 63 -1.11 -5.45 -5.61
C SER A 63 -2.01 -4.53 -6.42
N GLU A 64 -3.19 -5.02 -6.80
CA GLU A 64 -4.24 -4.22 -7.43
C GLU A 64 -4.71 -3.05 -6.54
N TYR A 65 -4.57 -3.19 -5.21
CA TYR A 65 -4.97 -2.18 -4.23
C TYR A 65 -3.87 -1.15 -3.92
N LEU A 66 -2.66 -1.33 -4.46
CA LEU A 66 -1.51 -0.43 -4.34
C LEU A 66 -1.07 0.05 -5.72
N PRO A 67 -1.79 1.00 -6.36
CA PRO A 67 -1.44 1.47 -7.69
C PRO A 67 0.02 1.97 -7.74
N ALA A 68 0.83 1.34 -8.59
CA ALA A 68 2.27 1.59 -8.67
C ALA A 68 2.60 3.06 -8.96
N ILE A 69 1.76 3.78 -9.71
CA ILE A 69 1.95 5.20 -10.02
C ILE A 69 1.86 6.09 -8.77
N LEU A 70 0.92 5.78 -7.86
CA LEU A 70 0.75 6.50 -6.60
C LEU A 70 1.85 6.14 -5.62
N LEU A 71 2.22 4.85 -5.56
CA LEU A 71 3.30 4.37 -4.71
C LEU A 71 4.67 4.91 -5.15
N ALA A 72 4.91 5.03 -6.45
CA ALA A 72 6.15 5.57 -7.00
C ALA A 72 6.26 7.10 -6.81
N GLY A 73 5.17 7.78 -6.47
CA GLY A 73 5.15 9.24 -6.39
C GLY A 73 5.51 9.92 -7.71
N ASN A 74 5.33 9.26 -8.86
CA ASN A 74 5.70 9.79 -10.16
C ASN A 74 4.62 10.76 -10.66
N TRP A 75 4.49 11.88 -9.96
CA TRP A 75 3.56 12.95 -10.30
C TRP A 75 4.10 13.73 -11.50
N ILE A 76 3.24 13.88 -12.52
CA ILE A 76 3.57 14.66 -13.70
C ILE A 76 3.76 16.13 -13.27
N GLY A 77 5.00 16.63 -13.39
CA GLY A 77 5.38 18.02 -13.09
C GLY A 77 6.11 18.23 -11.76
N GLU A 78 6.31 17.19 -10.94
CA GLU A 78 6.94 17.32 -9.61
C GLU A 78 8.45 17.02 -9.63
N HIS A 79 8.93 16.31 -10.66
CA HIS A 79 10.35 16.11 -10.93
C HIS A 79 10.71 16.76 -12.27
N SER A 80 11.66 17.71 -12.25
CA SER A 80 12.18 18.32 -13.48
C SER A 80 12.77 17.25 -14.40
N THR A 81 12.32 17.27 -15.65
CA THR A 81 12.83 16.46 -16.77
C THR A 81 14.32 16.61 -16.99
#